data_AF-F0MC69-F1
#
_entry.id   AF-F0MC69-F1
#
_cell.length_a   1.000
_cell.length_b   1.000
_cell.length_c   1.000
_cell.angle_alpha   90.00
_cell.angle_beta   90.00
_cell.angle_gamma   90.00
#
_symmetry.space_group_name_H-M   'P 1'
#
loop_
_entity.id
_entity.type
_entity.pdbx_description
1 polymer ?
#
loop_
_entity_poly.entity_id
_entity_poly.type
_entity_poly.pdbx_seq_one_letter_code
_entity_poly.pdbx_strand_id
1 'polypeptide(L)'
;MRANNVLPVLEDLKDGSFLSAVYSGPKDRRNNKDPITVRVIEYTVTTGEEVSEFRLITTLLDPDAAPAQELAEAYARRWEIESCFDELKTHQRGPGIVLRSKTPDGVLQEIYGHLCVHYAIRSLIGGIADDFDEDPLRFSFTWTLRAARRSLAARPAFSPSAPGRDIHHLLPGNPS
;
A
#
# COMPACT_ATOMS: atom_id res chain seq x y z
N MET A 1 5.27 23.43 -7.97
CA MET A 1 6.72 23.19 -7.87
C MET A 1 7.02 22.91 -6.40
N ARG A 2 7.33 21.67 -6.01
CA ARG A 2 7.60 21.32 -4.59
C ARG A 2 8.86 22.07 -4.14
N ALA A 3 8.82 22.71 -2.99
CA ALA A 3 9.99 23.34 -2.40
C ALA A 3 11.05 22.26 -2.13
N ASN A 4 12.19 22.31 -2.80
CA ASN A 4 13.33 21.48 -2.47
C ASN A 4 13.80 21.90 -1.07
N ASN A 5 13.69 21.00 -0.09
CA ASN A 5 14.32 21.18 1.20
C ASN A 5 15.83 21.29 0.96
N VAL A 6 16.44 22.36 1.45
CA VAL A 6 17.90 22.54 1.39
C VAL A 6 18.49 21.70 2.51
N LEU A 7 19.25 20.68 2.13
CA LEU A 7 19.94 19.76 3.03
C LEU A 7 21.44 20.03 2.93
N PRO A 8 22.01 20.91 3.78
CA PRO A 8 23.45 21.15 3.76
C PRO A 8 24.19 19.89 4.20
N VAL A 9 25.28 19.55 3.53
CA VAL A 9 26.20 18.50 3.98
C VAL A 9 26.97 19.06 5.17
N LEU A 10 26.76 18.47 6.35
CA LEU A 10 27.48 18.85 7.58
C LEU A 10 28.69 17.93 7.81
N GLU A 11 28.53 16.63 7.55
CA GLU A 11 29.58 15.63 7.70
C GLU A 11 29.31 14.45 6.76
N ASP A 12 30.31 14.03 5.98
CA ASP A 12 30.25 12.82 5.17
C ASP A 12 30.56 11.58 6.02
N LEU A 13 29.77 10.51 5.85
CA LEU A 13 29.93 9.24 6.53
C LEU A 13 30.58 8.21 5.61
N LYS A 14 31.22 7.20 6.22
CA LYS A 14 32.04 6.21 5.49
C LYS A 14 31.26 5.34 4.51
N ASP A 15 29.95 5.21 4.68
CA ASP A 15 29.09 4.41 3.81
C ASP A 15 28.42 5.22 2.68
N GLY A 16 28.93 6.44 2.42
CA GLY A 16 28.49 7.30 1.32
C GLY A 16 27.25 8.16 1.64
N SER A 17 26.70 8.03 2.84
CA SER A 17 25.66 8.94 3.35
C SER A 17 26.27 10.16 4.05
N PHE A 18 25.46 11.15 4.42
CA PHE A 18 25.95 12.34 5.13
C PHE A 18 24.98 12.85 6.20
N LEU A 19 25.51 13.48 7.24
CA LEU A 19 24.72 14.21 8.23
C LEU A 19 24.32 15.58 7.67
N SER A 20 23.09 15.97 7.97
CA SER A 20 22.48 17.24 7.58
C SER A 20 21.60 17.78 8.71
N ALA A 21 21.00 18.94 8.49
CA ALA A 21 20.07 19.55 9.42
C ALA A 21 18.78 20.01 8.73
N VAL A 22 17.65 19.69 9.35
CA VAL A 22 16.33 20.19 8.97
C VAL A 22 15.87 21.24 9.97
N TYR A 23 15.19 22.26 9.48
CA TYR A 23 14.69 23.39 10.26
C TYR A 23 13.19 23.53 10.05
N SER A 24 12.47 23.97 11.08
CA SER A 24 11.03 24.23 11.04
C SER A 24 10.63 25.28 10.00
N GLY A 25 11.56 26.17 9.61
CA GLY A 25 11.34 27.11 8.52
C GLY A 25 12.57 27.94 8.12
N PRO A 26 12.45 28.79 7.09
CA PRO A 26 13.58 29.55 6.53
C PRO A 26 14.22 30.56 7.49
N LYS A 27 13.43 31.12 8.43
CA LYS A 27 13.94 32.05 9.45
C LYS A 27 14.86 31.33 10.43
N ASP A 28 14.43 30.17 10.93
CA ASP A 28 15.22 29.37 11.87
C ASP A 28 16.47 28.83 11.19
N ARG A 29 16.37 28.41 9.93
CA ARG A 29 17.55 28.06 9.11
C ARG A 29 18.56 29.19 8.98
N ARG A 30 18.10 30.42 8.66
CA ARG A 30 18.99 31.59 8.53
C ARG A 30 19.71 31.93 9.83
N ASN A 31 19.06 31.67 10.96
CA ASN A 31 19.59 31.98 12.29
C ASN A 31 20.24 30.76 12.97
N ASN A 32 20.35 29.63 12.26
CA ASN A 32 20.78 28.34 12.80
C ASN A 32 20.10 27.97 14.13
N LYS A 33 18.79 28.19 14.21
CA LYS A 33 18.00 27.98 15.44
C LYS A 33 17.38 26.59 15.44
N ASP A 34 17.56 25.87 16.54
CA ASP A 34 16.95 24.56 16.84
C ASP A 34 17.00 23.54 15.67
N PRO A 35 18.19 23.24 15.11
CA PRO A 35 18.30 22.27 14.02
C PRO A 35 17.96 20.86 14.49
N ILE A 36 17.19 20.13 13.68
CA ILE A 36 17.04 18.67 13.82
C ILE A 36 18.15 18.03 12.98
N THR A 37 19.10 17.40 13.65
CA THR A 37 20.14 16.62 12.97
C THR A 37 19.51 15.39 12.34
N VAL A 38 19.78 15.18 11.06
CA VAL A 38 19.32 14.05 10.28
C VAL A 38 20.47 13.47 9.49
N ARG A 39 20.31 12.25 9.03
CA ARG A 39 21.19 11.61 8.06
C ARG A 39 20.47 11.51 6.72
N VAL A 40 21.18 11.79 5.64
CA VAL A 40 20.69 11.75 4.27
C VAL A 40 21.43 10.65 3.52
N ILE A 41 20.66 9.77 2.89
CA ILE A 41 21.14 8.68 2.04
C ILE A 41 20.62 8.94 0.63
N GLU A 42 21.53 9.11 -0.32
CA GLU A 42 21.19 9.23 -1.74
C GLU A 42 21.31 7.84 -2.39
N TYR A 43 20.29 7.41 -3.12
CA TYR A 43 20.28 6.11 -3.78
C TYR A 43 19.47 6.16 -5.06
N THR A 44 19.74 5.25 -5.98
CA THR A 44 19.01 5.11 -7.23
C THR A 44 18.09 3.90 -7.18
N VAL A 45 16.92 4.02 -7.81
CA VAL A 45 16.04 2.88 -8.06
C VAL A 45 15.87 2.74 -9.56
N THR A 46 16.10 1.54 -10.05
CA THR A 46 15.90 1.18 -11.46
C THR A 46 14.57 0.46 -11.62
N THR A 47 13.67 1.02 -12.43
CA THR A 47 12.39 0.41 -12.77
C THR A 47 12.34 0.20 -14.28
N GLY A 48 12.58 -1.03 -14.74
CA GLY A 48 12.77 -1.30 -16.17
C GLY A 48 14.04 -0.63 -16.69
N GLU A 49 13.90 0.24 -17.68
CA GLU A 49 15.01 1.03 -18.26
C GLU A 49 15.19 2.40 -17.60
N GLU A 50 14.25 2.82 -16.73
CA GLU A 50 14.28 4.12 -16.09
C GLU A 50 15.07 4.07 -14.77
N VAL A 51 16.04 4.98 -14.62
CA VAL A 51 16.80 5.17 -13.38
C VAL A 51 16.36 6.48 -12.74
N SER A 52 15.84 6.39 -11.51
CA SER A 52 15.41 7.54 -10.72
C SER A 52 16.26 7.69 -9.47
N GLU A 53 16.62 8.93 -9.14
CA GLU A 53 17.38 9.28 -7.94
C GLU A 53 16.45 9.64 -6.78
N PHE A 54 16.74 9.10 -5.60
CA PHE A 54 15.98 9.29 -4.37
C PHE A 54 16.89 9.72 -3.23
N ARG A 55 16.27 10.42 -2.27
CA ARG A 55 16.90 10.80 -1.00
C ARG A 55 16.06 10.28 0.16
N LEU A 56 16.66 9.45 1.00
CA LEU A 56 16.10 9.04 2.29
C LEU A 56 16.66 9.94 3.39
N ILE A 57 15.77 10.57 4.17
CA ILE A 57 16.13 11.36 5.36
C ILE A 57 15.72 10.56 6.59
N THR A 58 16.64 10.34 7.52
CA THR A 58 16.40 9.52 8.71
C THR A 58 17.04 10.12 9.97
N THR A 59 16.52 9.77 11.14
CA THR A 59 17.13 10.08 12.44
C THR A 59 18.04 8.95 12.95
N LEU A 60 18.21 7.88 12.17
CA LEU A 60 19.20 6.82 12.43
C LEU A 60 20.58 7.32 11.97
N LEU A 61 21.33 7.93 12.88
CA LEU A 61 22.56 8.67 12.53
C LEU A 61 23.80 7.79 12.41
N ASP A 62 23.80 6.60 13.03
CA ASP A 62 24.98 5.71 13.09
C ASP A 62 25.03 4.77 11.86
N PRO A 63 26.05 4.88 10.99
CA PRO A 63 26.21 4.00 9.83
C PRO A 63 26.57 2.55 10.20
N ASP A 64 27.22 2.32 11.34
CA ASP A 64 27.61 0.97 11.74
C ASP A 64 26.39 0.19 12.29
N ALA A 65 25.45 0.88 12.94
CA ALA A 65 24.20 0.30 13.43
C ALA A 65 23.10 0.21 12.36
N ALA A 66 23.11 1.13 11.38
CA ALA A 66 22.13 1.17 10.31
C ALA A 66 22.81 1.56 8.98
N PRO A 67 23.35 0.59 8.21
CA PRO A 67 24.05 0.86 6.97
C PRO A 67 23.15 1.52 5.91
N ALA A 68 23.72 2.45 5.14
CA ALA A 68 22.99 3.23 4.14
C ALA A 68 22.28 2.34 3.10
N GLN A 69 22.96 1.31 2.60
CA GLN A 69 22.40 0.40 1.60
C GLN A 69 21.21 -0.39 2.14
N GLU A 70 21.33 -0.96 3.34
CA GLU A 70 20.23 -1.71 3.97
C GLU A 70 19.00 -0.83 4.23
N LEU A 71 19.23 0.42 4.67
CA LEU A 71 18.17 1.40 4.84
C LEU A 71 17.50 1.79 3.53
N ALA A 72 18.27 1.96 2.44
CA ALA A 72 17.74 2.25 1.12
C ALA A 72 16.87 1.08 0.61
N GLU A 73 17.33 -0.15 0.74
CA GLU A 73 16.58 -1.35 0.35
C GLU A 73 15.33 -1.57 1.20
N ALA A 74 15.42 -1.35 2.52
CA ALA A 74 14.26 -1.41 3.42
C ALA A 74 13.23 -0.31 3.09
N TYR A 75 13.68 0.89 2.74
CA TYR A 75 12.79 1.99 2.37
C TYR A 75 12.17 1.79 0.99
N ALA A 76 12.90 1.21 0.03
CA ALA A 76 12.37 0.80 -1.26
C ALA A 76 11.23 -0.23 -1.10
N ARG A 77 11.42 -1.24 -0.25
CA ARG A 77 10.34 -2.18 0.12
C ARG A 77 9.17 -1.48 0.82
N ARG A 78 9.42 -0.49 1.68
CA ARG A 78 8.35 0.31 2.30
C ARG A 78 7.55 1.10 1.27
N TRP A 79 8.16 1.57 0.19
CA TRP A 79 7.46 2.27 -0.90
C TRP A 79 6.37 1.40 -1.54
N GLU A 80 6.47 0.07 -1.45
CA GLU A 80 5.41 -0.84 -1.87
C GLU A 80 4.19 -0.78 -0.95
N ILE A 81 4.38 -0.45 0.35
CA ILE A 81 3.28 -0.20 1.29
C ILE A 81 2.61 1.14 0.97
N GLU A 82 3.37 2.17 0.64
CA GLU A 82 2.79 3.43 0.14
C GLU A 82 2.03 3.21 -1.17
N SER A 83 2.55 2.35 -2.05
CA SER A 83 1.84 1.86 -3.23
C SER A 83 0.58 1.06 -2.86
N CYS A 84 0.58 0.22 -1.81
CA CYS A 84 -0.63 -0.42 -1.28
C CYS A 84 -1.69 0.61 -0.84
N PHE A 85 -1.26 1.70 -0.18
CA PHE A 85 -2.17 2.77 0.21
C PHE A 85 -2.72 3.53 -1.00
N ASP A 86 -1.93 3.73 -2.05
CA ASP A 86 -2.42 4.29 -3.31
C ASP A 86 -3.33 3.31 -4.08
N GLU A 87 -3.04 2.00 -4.03
CA GLU A 87 -3.91 0.95 -4.54
C GLU A 87 -5.27 0.99 -3.85
N LEU A 88 -5.30 1.15 -2.53
CA LEU A 88 -6.52 1.28 -1.75
C LEU A 88 -7.27 2.59 -2.07
N LYS A 89 -6.55 3.72 -2.09
CA LYS A 89 -7.15 5.06 -2.23
C LYS A 89 -7.56 5.41 -3.66
N THR A 90 -6.85 4.91 -4.65
CA THR A 90 -6.95 5.38 -6.04
C THR A 90 -7.42 4.27 -6.97
N HIS A 91 -6.87 3.07 -6.86
CA HIS A 91 -7.09 1.99 -7.84
C HIS A 91 -8.27 1.07 -7.48
N GLN A 92 -8.41 0.71 -6.21
CA GLN A 92 -9.45 -0.16 -5.71
C GLN A 92 -10.76 0.60 -5.50
N ARG A 93 -10.68 1.78 -4.88
CA ARG A 93 -11.82 2.69 -4.69
C ARG A 93 -12.23 3.40 -5.99
N GLY A 94 -11.32 3.56 -6.94
CA GLY A 94 -11.53 4.34 -8.16
C GLY A 94 -11.42 5.86 -7.92
N PRO A 95 -11.03 6.65 -8.93
CA PRO A 95 -10.94 8.10 -8.79
C PRO A 95 -12.30 8.70 -8.40
N GLY A 96 -12.33 9.52 -7.36
CA GLY A 96 -13.51 10.33 -7.01
C GLY A 96 -14.67 9.64 -6.30
N ILE A 97 -14.57 8.34 -5.96
CA ILE A 97 -15.60 7.71 -5.11
C ILE A 97 -15.45 8.25 -3.68
N VAL A 98 -16.49 8.93 -3.18
CA VAL A 98 -16.62 9.28 -1.75
C VAL A 98 -17.30 8.09 -1.06
N LEU A 99 -16.90 7.78 0.17
CA LEU A 99 -17.61 6.80 1.00
C LEU A 99 -19.10 7.18 1.02
N ARG A 100 -19.97 6.21 0.73
CA ARG A 100 -21.38 6.51 0.41
C ARG A 100 -22.21 6.74 1.67
N SER A 101 -21.81 6.13 2.77
CA SER A 101 -22.46 6.26 4.06
C SER A 101 -22.34 7.68 4.59
N LYS A 102 -23.44 8.13 5.21
CA LYS A 102 -23.55 9.41 5.91
C LYS A 102 -23.52 9.24 7.43
N THR A 103 -23.25 8.03 7.92
CA THR A 103 -23.14 7.72 9.35
C THR A 103 -21.71 7.25 9.69
N PRO A 104 -21.18 7.58 10.89
CA PRO A 104 -19.85 7.14 11.31
C PRO A 104 -19.66 5.61 11.23
N ASP A 105 -20.64 4.83 11.69
CA ASP A 105 -20.54 3.36 11.68
C ASP A 105 -20.55 2.79 10.26
N GLY A 106 -21.37 3.32 9.35
CA GLY A 106 -21.38 2.87 7.96
C GLY A 106 -20.12 3.28 7.20
N VAL A 107 -19.52 4.44 7.55
CA VAL A 107 -18.22 4.85 7.02
C VAL A 107 -17.13 3.88 7.47
N LEU A 108 -17.12 3.49 8.75
CA LEU A 108 -16.19 2.47 9.26
C LEU A 108 -16.39 1.13 8.56
N GLN A 109 -17.64 0.70 8.36
CA GLN A 109 -17.96 -0.53 7.65
C GLN A 109 -17.41 -0.52 6.20
N GLU A 110 -17.57 0.59 5.47
CA GLU A 110 -17.01 0.71 4.13
C GLU A 110 -15.47 0.67 4.12
N ILE A 111 -14.83 1.30 5.10
CA ILE A 111 -13.37 1.22 5.27
C ILE A 111 -12.94 -0.23 5.52
N TYR A 112 -13.60 -0.94 6.42
CA TYR A 112 -13.33 -2.36 6.66
C TYR A 112 -13.57 -3.21 5.40
N GLY A 113 -14.61 -2.91 4.62
CA GLY A 113 -14.84 -3.55 3.34
C GLY A 113 -13.67 -3.40 2.37
N HIS A 114 -13.13 -2.18 2.24
CA HIS A 114 -11.95 -1.93 1.41
C HIS A 114 -10.70 -2.67 1.92
N LEU A 115 -10.45 -2.64 3.22
CA LEU A 115 -9.33 -3.37 3.83
C LEU A 115 -9.44 -4.87 3.61
N CYS A 116 -10.63 -5.46 3.76
CA CYS A 116 -10.87 -6.88 3.51
C CYS A 116 -10.61 -7.25 2.05
N VAL A 117 -11.06 -6.45 1.08
CA VAL A 117 -10.80 -6.72 -0.35
C VAL A 117 -9.31 -6.60 -0.64
N HIS A 118 -8.63 -5.58 -0.10
CA HIS A 118 -7.18 -5.44 -0.25
C HIS A 118 -6.43 -6.65 0.32
N TYR A 119 -6.77 -7.07 1.54
CA TYR A 119 -6.19 -8.26 2.17
C TYR A 119 -6.43 -9.53 1.35
N ALA A 120 -7.64 -9.74 0.83
CA ALA A 120 -7.96 -10.90 0.00
C ALA A 120 -7.11 -10.95 -1.29
N ILE A 121 -6.94 -9.80 -1.97
CA ILE A 121 -6.10 -9.72 -3.17
C ILE A 121 -4.62 -9.94 -2.82
N ARG A 122 -4.11 -9.36 -1.75
CA ARG A 122 -2.72 -9.58 -1.30
C ARG A 122 -2.48 -11.03 -0.88
N SER A 123 -3.45 -11.68 -0.26
CA SER A 123 -3.39 -13.10 0.08
C SER A 123 -3.38 -13.98 -1.18
N LEU A 124 -4.17 -13.62 -2.20
CA LEU A 124 -4.14 -14.30 -3.50
C LEU A 124 -2.77 -14.14 -4.18
N ILE A 125 -2.17 -12.96 -4.13
CA ILE A 125 -0.81 -12.72 -4.64
C ILE A 125 0.20 -13.57 -3.88
N GLY A 126 0.10 -13.63 -2.54
CA GLY A 126 0.96 -14.48 -1.72
C GLY A 126 0.90 -15.95 -2.14
N GLY A 127 -0.31 -16.50 -2.31
CA GLY A 127 -0.46 -17.88 -2.78
C GLY A 127 0.11 -18.12 -4.19
N ILE A 128 -0.05 -17.15 -5.11
CA ILE A 128 0.57 -17.24 -6.44
C ILE A 128 2.09 -17.21 -6.33
N ALA A 129 2.65 -16.30 -5.52
CA ALA A 129 4.08 -16.17 -5.33
C ALA A 129 4.70 -17.45 -4.75
N ASP A 130 4.05 -18.06 -3.77
CA ASP A 130 4.43 -19.34 -3.19
C ASP A 130 4.42 -20.47 -4.25
N ASP A 131 3.39 -20.52 -5.12
CA ASP A 131 3.29 -21.52 -6.20
C ASP A 131 4.42 -21.38 -7.24
N PHE A 132 4.97 -20.18 -7.41
CA PHE A 132 6.02 -19.87 -8.39
C PHE A 132 7.43 -19.71 -7.79
N ASP A 133 7.60 -19.85 -6.47
CA ASP A 133 8.86 -19.59 -5.74
C ASP A 133 9.46 -18.21 -6.07
N GLU A 134 8.60 -17.20 -6.17
CA GLU A 134 8.95 -15.82 -6.52
C GLU A 134 8.60 -14.86 -5.38
N ASP A 135 9.22 -13.69 -5.37
CA ASP A 135 8.87 -12.65 -4.39
C ASP A 135 7.44 -12.11 -4.68
N PRO A 136 6.50 -12.13 -3.71
CA PRO A 136 5.15 -11.61 -3.89
C PRO A 136 5.09 -10.14 -4.32
N LEU A 137 6.16 -9.39 -4.06
CA LEU A 137 6.29 -7.99 -4.45
C LEU A 137 6.50 -7.80 -5.96
N ARG A 138 6.90 -8.85 -6.68
CA ARG A 138 7.05 -8.83 -8.15
C ARG A 138 5.71 -8.90 -8.89
N PHE A 139 4.62 -9.23 -8.19
CA PHE A 139 3.30 -9.35 -8.79
C PHE A 139 2.48 -8.06 -8.66
N SER A 140 1.94 -7.58 -9.78
CA SER A 140 1.13 -6.35 -9.80
C SER A 140 -0.23 -6.56 -9.13
N PHE A 141 -0.49 -5.79 -8.06
CA PHE A 141 -1.79 -5.79 -7.39
C PHE A 141 -2.93 -5.35 -8.32
N THR A 142 -2.73 -4.28 -9.09
CA THR A 142 -3.78 -3.75 -9.97
C THR A 142 -4.18 -4.74 -11.06
N TRP A 143 -3.21 -5.47 -11.61
CA TRP A 143 -3.46 -6.54 -12.57
C TRP A 143 -4.24 -7.68 -11.92
N THR A 144 -3.82 -8.12 -10.73
CA THR A 144 -4.49 -9.18 -9.96
C THR A 144 -5.93 -8.79 -9.59
N LEU A 145 -6.15 -7.55 -9.14
CA LEU A 145 -7.49 -7.02 -8.86
C LEU A 145 -8.38 -7.02 -10.12
N ARG A 146 -7.85 -6.61 -11.27
CA ARG A 146 -8.59 -6.64 -12.55
C ARG A 146 -8.92 -8.07 -12.98
N ALA A 147 -7.98 -9.00 -12.81
CA ALA A 147 -8.20 -10.42 -13.09
C ALA A 147 -9.27 -11.02 -12.17
N ALA A 148 -9.21 -10.75 -10.86
CA ALA A 148 -10.21 -11.18 -9.90
C ALA A 148 -11.60 -10.63 -10.22
N ARG A 149 -11.71 -9.33 -10.53
CA ARG A 149 -12.97 -8.70 -10.97
C ARG A 149 -13.54 -9.36 -12.23
N ARG A 150 -12.69 -9.66 -13.22
CA ARG A 150 -13.11 -10.34 -14.47
C ARG A 150 -13.61 -11.75 -14.20
N SER A 151 -12.91 -12.50 -13.35
CA SER A 151 -13.31 -13.86 -12.94
C SER A 151 -14.66 -13.87 -12.22
N LEU A 152 -14.88 -12.92 -11.30
CA LEU A 152 -16.15 -12.78 -10.59
C LEU A 152 -17.30 -12.35 -11.51
N ALA A 153 -17.03 -11.45 -12.49
CA ALA A 153 -18.03 -11.06 -13.48
C ALA A 153 -18.40 -12.20 -14.45
N ALA A 154 -17.47 -13.14 -14.68
CA ALA A 154 -17.70 -14.33 -15.52
C ALA A 154 -18.42 -15.46 -14.78
N ARG A 155 -18.57 -15.39 -13.45
CA ARG A 155 -19.39 -16.32 -12.67
C ARG A 155 -20.82 -15.76 -12.60
N PRO A 156 -21.86 -16.48 -13.09
CA PRO A 156 -23.22 -16.01 -12.92
C PRO A 156 -23.50 -15.83 -11.42
N ALA A 157 -24.07 -14.66 -11.08
CA ALA A 157 -24.39 -14.31 -9.70
C ALA A 157 -25.25 -15.42 -9.07
N PHE A 158 -24.96 -15.76 -7.81
CA PHE A 158 -25.85 -16.57 -7.00
C PHE A 158 -27.27 -16.02 -7.13
N SER A 159 -28.20 -16.79 -7.69
CA SER A 159 -29.61 -16.45 -7.68
C SER A 159 -30.09 -16.45 -6.22
N PRO A 160 -30.58 -15.33 -5.67
CA PRO A 160 -31.24 -15.36 -4.40
C PRO A 160 -32.60 -16.04 -4.60
N SER A 161 -32.76 -17.20 -3.96
CA SER A 161 -34.01 -17.93 -3.75
C SER A 161 -34.59 -18.67 -4.97
N ALA A 162 -34.45 -19.99 -5.00
CA ALA A 162 -35.55 -20.83 -5.48
C ALA A 162 -36.57 -20.93 -4.34
N PRO A 163 -37.84 -20.52 -4.51
CA PRO A 163 -38.85 -20.70 -3.48
C PRO A 163 -39.00 -22.20 -3.18
N GLY A 164 -39.08 -22.52 -1.89
CA GLY A 164 -39.34 -23.86 -1.41
C GLY A 164 -40.55 -24.44 -2.15
N ARG A 165 -40.36 -25.62 -2.74
CA ARG A 165 -41.47 -26.45 -3.21
C ARG A 165 -42.27 -26.81 -1.96
N ASP A 166 -43.35 -26.09 -1.69
CA ASP A 166 -44.38 -26.54 -0.77
C ASP A 166 -45.02 -27.80 -1.36
N ILE A 167 -44.54 -28.95 -0.91
CA ILE A 167 -45.19 -30.25 -1.10
C ILE A 167 -46.25 -30.41 0.00
N HIS A 168 -47.37 -29.68 -0.14
CA HIS A 168 -48.58 -29.89 0.64
C HIS A 168 -49.80 -29.99 -0.28
N HIS A 169 -49.92 -31.09 -1.02
CA HIS A 169 -51.21 -31.73 -1.28
C HIS A 169 -51.02 -33.11 -1.89
N LEU A 170 -51.12 -34.15 -1.08
CA LEU A 170 -51.51 -35.53 -1.45
C LEU A 170 -51.68 -36.31 -0.12
N LEU A 171 -52.85 -36.17 0.51
CA LEU A 171 -53.29 -37.15 1.50
C LEU A 171 -54.05 -38.25 0.76
N PRO A 172 -53.68 -39.53 0.90
CA PRO A 172 -54.54 -40.63 0.48
C PRO A 172 -55.71 -40.74 1.46
N GLY A 173 -56.91 -40.96 0.91
CA GLY A 173 -58.09 -41.28 1.69
C GLY A 173 -57.86 -42.52 2.56
N ASN A 174 -58.49 -42.54 3.73
CA ASN A 174 -58.58 -43.73 4.56
C ASN A 174 -60.07 -44.10 4.71
N PRO A 175 -60.45 -45.38 4.56
CA PRO A 175 -61.84 -45.81 4.60
C PRO A 175 -62.24 -46.21 6.03
N SER A 176 -63.48 -45.88 6.40
CA SER A 176 -64.50 -46.74 7.04
C SER A 176 -65.71 -45.88 7.40
#